data_AF-A0A496S4Q7-F1
#
_entry.id   AF-A0A496S4Q7-F1
#
_cell.length_a   1.000
_cell.length_b   1.000
_cell.length_c   1.000
_cell.angle_alpha   90.00
_cell.angle_beta   90.00
_cell.angle_gamma   90.00
#
_symmetry.space_group_name_H-M   'P 1'
#
loop_
_entity.id
_entity.type
_entity.pdbx_description
1 polymer ?
#
loop_
_entity_poly.entity_id
_entity_poly.type
_entity_poly.pdbx_seq_one_letter_code
_entity_poly.pdbx_strand_id
1 'polypeptide(L)'
;MSAKLLEGRPLAEKIKEGVKKDIEALKKEGFPLLLSAVQVGENPSSRVYLKQQKKASQELGIDYQIKELPSQITQEELVNFIESLNQDKKITGIILQMPLPSHLNARQIQVKLSPLKDVESIHPLNMGRIIYGDNKISPPTAGAVVELLKSTGQDLKGKETVIVGHSEIVGKPLSLLLL
;
A
#
# COMPACT_ATOMS: atom_id res chain seq x y z
N MET A 1 -31.78 14.74 -12.10
CA MET A 1 -30.38 15.20 -11.99
C MET A 1 -29.46 14.02 -12.25
N SER A 2 -28.39 14.19 -13.02
CA SER A 2 -27.37 13.15 -13.23
C SER A 2 -26.35 13.15 -12.08
N ALA A 3 -25.72 11.99 -11.84
CA ALA A 3 -24.64 11.89 -10.86
C ALA A 3 -23.41 12.70 -11.31
N LYS A 4 -22.68 13.28 -10.35
CA LYS A 4 -21.38 13.89 -10.60
C LYS A 4 -20.30 12.80 -10.68
N LEU A 5 -19.54 12.78 -11.76
CA LEU A 5 -18.42 11.86 -11.91
C LEU A 5 -17.29 12.25 -10.95
N LEU A 6 -16.80 11.27 -10.18
CA LEU A 6 -15.58 11.43 -9.39
C LEU A 6 -14.39 10.98 -10.22
N GLU A 7 -13.64 11.95 -10.74
CA GLU A 7 -12.49 11.69 -11.59
C GLU A 7 -11.24 11.42 -10.74
N GLY A 8 -10.80 10.16 -10.69
CA GLY A 8 -9.61 9.77 -9.92
C GLY A 8 -8.29 10.28 -10.50
N ARG A 9 -8.20 10.50 -11.82
CA ARG A 9 -6.94 10.94 -12.45
C ARG A 9 -6.55 12.36 -12.02
N PRO A 10 -7.41 13.39 -12.12
CA PRO A 10 -7.08 14.73 -11.64
C PRO A 10 -6.73 14.75 -10.15
N LEU A 11 -7.44 13.97 -9.33
CA LEU A 11 -7.15 13.85 -7.89
C LEU A 11 -5.78 13.21 -7.64
N ALA A 12 -5.44 12.14 -8.35
CA ALA A 12 -4.14 11.49 -8.24
C ALA A 12 -2.99 12.42 -8.65
N GLU A 13 -3.14 13.22 -9.71
CA GLU A 13 -2.12 14.19 -10.11
C GLU A 13 -1.91 15.27 -9.04
N LYS A 14 -3.00 15.80 -8.46
CA LYS A 14 -2.90 16.74 -7.32
C LYS A 14 -2.16 16.14 -6.13
N ILE A 15 -2.43 14.87 -5.79
CA ILE A 15 -1.74 14.18 -4.70
C ILE A 15 -0.25 14.02 -5.04
N LYS A 16 0.07 13.58 -6.27
CA LYS A 16 1.45 13.44 -6.74
C LYS A 16 2.24 14.74 -6.68
N GLU A 17 1.63 15.88 -7.00
CA GLU A 17 2.28 17.20 -6.88
C GLU A 17 2.69 17.52 -5.44
N GLY A 18 1.86 17.19 -4.46
CA GLY A 18 2.21 17.30 -3.04
C GLY A 18 3.36 16.37 -2.68
N VAL A 19 3.23 15.09 -3.03
CA VAL A 19 4.24 14.06 -2.77
C VAL A 19 5.60 14.41 -3.38
N LYS A 20 5.65 15.01 -4.58
CA LYS A 20 6.91 15.48 -5.20
C LYS A 20 7.64 16.48 -4.32
N LYS A 21 6.93 17.43 -3.70
CA LYS A 21 7.52 18.44 -2.81
C LYS A 21 8.10 17.78 -1.55
N ASP A 22 7.36 16.83 -0.98
CA ASP A 22 7.82 16.08 0.20
C ASP A 22 9.08 15.27 -0.11
N ILE A 23 9.12 14.62 -1.29
CA ILE A 23 10.29 13.88 -1.77
C ILE A 23 11.50 14.80 -1.97
N GLU A 24 11.32 15.98 -2.57
CA GLU A 24 12.41 16.94 -2.74
C GLU A 24 12.99 17.41 -1.41
N ALA A 25 12.15 17.61 -0.38
CA ALA A 25 12.60 17.93 0.96
C ALA A 25 13.42 16.78 1.57
N LEU A 26 12.88 15.56 1.54
CA LEU A 26 13.55 14.36 2.06
C LEU A 26 14.90 14.09 1.36
N LYS A 27 14.98 14.32 0.05
CA LYS A 27 16.23 14.21 -0.71
C LYS A 27 17.30 15.17 -0.23
N LYS A 28 16.94 16.41 0.09
CA LYS A 28 17.89 17.42 0.62
C LYS A 28 18.45 17.02 1.98
N GLU A 29 17.66 16.28 2.77
CA GLU A 29 18.07 15.72 4.06
C GLU A 29 18.89 14.42 3.92
N GLY A 30 19.09 13.92 2.70
CA GLY A 30 19.79 12.66 2.45
C GLY A 30 19.00 11.42 2.86
N PHE A 31 17.68 11.54 3.01
CA PHE A 31 16.83 10.42 3.40
C PHE A 31 16.73 9.40 2.26
N PRO A 32 16.82 8.08 2.55
CA PRO A 32 16.71 7.05 1.52
C PRO A 32 15.28 6.96 0.97
N LEU A 33 15.14 6.82 -0.35
CA LEU A 33 13.85 6.76 -1.03
C LEU A 33 13.80 5.53 -1.93
N LEU A 34 13.70 4.34 -1.32
CA LEU A 34 13.65 3.08 -2.03
C LEU A 34 12.46 2.24 -1.56
N LEU A 35 11.58 1.92 -2.52
CA LEU A 35 10.53 0.93 -2.36
C LEU A 35 10.98 -0.42 -2.93
N SER A 36 10.71 -1.48 -2.18
CA SER A 36 11.00 -2.86 -2.58
C SER A 36 9.71 -3.65 -2.68
N ALA A 37 9.30 -3.98 -3.90
CA ALA A 37 8.18 -4.88 -4.13
C ALA A 37 8.66 -6.33 -4.20
N VAL A 38 7.97 -7.22 -3.49
CA VAL A 38 8.25 -8.65 -3.43
C VAL A 38 7.14 -9.38 -4.18
N GLN A 39 7.51 -10.09 -5.24
CA GLN A 39 6.62 -10.92 -6.03
C GLN A 39 7.05 -12.38 -5.90
N VAL A 40 6.13 -13.25 -5.45
CA VAL A 40 6.37 -14.69 -5.37
C VAL A 40 5.61 -15.39 -6.48
N GLY A 41 6.35 -16.08 -7.35
CA GLY A 41 5.80 -16.74 -8.54
C GLY A 41 5.35 -15.77 -9.63
N GLU A 42 4.77 -16.32 -10.69
CA GLU A 42 4.26 -15.54 -11.81
C GLU A 42 2.75 -15.37 -11.71
N ASN A 43 2.31 -14.11 -11.72
CA ASN A 43 0.92 -13.77 -11.96
C ASN A 43 0.87 -12.69 -13.05
N PRO A 44 0.36 -13.01 -14.26
CA PRO A 44 0.31 -12.04 -15.37
C PRO A 44 -0.41 -10.74 -15.00
N SER A 45 -1.44 -10.82 -14.15
CA SER A 45 -2.20 -9.64 -13.70
C SER A 45 -1.38 -8.75 -12.77
N SER A 46 -0.55 -9.31 -11.89
CA SER A 46 0.26 -8.53 -10.93
C SER A 46 1.39 -7.76 -11.61
N ARG A 47 1.97 -8.28 -12.71
CA ARG A 47 3.07 -7.62 -13.43
C ARG A 47 2.68 -6.24 -13.94
N VAL A 48 1.43 -6.06 -14.36
CA VAL A 48 0.95 -4.76 -14.85
C VAL A 48 0.91 -3.74 -13.72
N TYR A 49 0.43 -4.13 -12.53
CA TYR A 49 0.42 -3.27 -11.35
C TYR A 49 1.83 -2.89 -10.90
N LEU A 50 2.73 -3.86 -10.80
CA LEU A 50 4.13 -3.62 -10.39
C LEU A 50 4.85 -2.68 -11.36
N LYS A 51 4.61 -2.81 -12.67
CA LYS A 51 5.15 -1.89 -13.69
C LYS A 51 4.59 -0.48 -13.52
N GLN A 52 3.30 -0.33 -13.25
CA GLN A 52 2.69 0.97 -13.01
C GLN A 52 3.21 1.62 -11.73
N GLN A 53 3.34 0.85 -10.64
CA GLN A 53 3.92 1.32 -9.37
C GLN A 53 5.38 1.75 -9.56
N LYS A 54 6.19 0.96 -10.29
CA LYS A 54 7.56 1.32 -10.64
C LYS A 54 7.61 2.64 -11.41
N LYS A 55 6.80 2.78 -12.46
CA LYS A 55 6.73 3.99 -13.29
C LYS A 55 6.35 5.22 -12.44
N ALA A 56 5.27 5.12 -11.66
CA ALA A 56 4.81 6.20 -10.81
C ALA A 56 5.85 6.60 -9.74
N SER A 57 6.51 5.61 -9.13
CA SER A 57 7.58 5.86 -8.15
C SER A 57 8.75 6.62 -8.77
N GLN A 58 9.20 6.19 -9.95
CA GLN A 58 10.31 6.83 -10.67
C GLN A 58 9.95 8.25 -11.13
N GLU A 59 8.72 8.50 -11.58
CA GLU A 59 8.23 9.84 -11.93
C GLU A 59 8.18 10.81 -10.74
N LEU A 60 8.02 10.26 -9.53
CA LEU A 60 8.09 11.00 -8.27
C LEU A 60 9.53 11.11 -7.74
N GLY A 61 10.48 10.38 -8.33
CA GLY A 61 11.87 10.35 -7.90
C GLY A 61 12.14 9.40 -6.72
N ILE A 62 11.33 8.37 -6.55
CA ILE A 62 11.53 7.25 -5.61
C ILE A 62 12.15 6.08 -6.38
N ASP A 63 13.25 5.53 -5.87
CA ASP A 63 13.82 4.30 -6.41
C ASP A 63 12.87 3.12 -6.14
N TYR A 64 12.77 2.22 -7.12
CA TYR A 64 11.84 1.11 -7.05
C TYR A 64 12.47 -0.17 -7.59
N GLN A 65 12.56 -1.18 -6.74
CA GLN A 65 13.05 -2.50 -7.09
C GLN A 65 11.94 -3.55 -6.99
N ILE A 66 11.96 -4.51 -7.93
CA ILE A 66 11.09 -5.68 -7.91
C ILE A 66 11.97 -6.88 -7.58
N LYS A 67 11.60 -7.61 -6.54
CA LYS A 67 12.23 -8.84 -6.09
C LYS A 67 11.33 -10.00 -6.48
N GLU A 68 11.67 -10.64 -7.59
CA GLU A 68 10.97 -11.82 -8.09
C GLU A 68 11.55 -13.07 -7.43
N LEU A 69 10.70 -13.81 -6.74
CA LEU A 69 11.02 -15.04 -6.03
C LEU A 69 10.28 -16.22 -6.70
N PRO A 70 10.87 -17.42 -6.71
CA PRO A 70 10.24 -18.57 -7.33
C PRO A 70 8.94 -18.95 -6.63
N SER A 71 7.96 -19.48 -7.37
CA SER A 71 6.71 -19.98 -6.79
C SER A 71 6.92 -21.12 -5.80
N GLN A 72 8.03 -21.84 -5.88
CA GLN A 72 8.38 -22.97 -5.02
C GLN A 72 9.07 -22.56 -3.72
N ILE A 73 9.31 -21.25 -3.51
CA ILE A 73 9.93 -20.77 -2.28
C ILE A 73 9.17 -21.28 -1.06
N THR A 74 9.92 -21.71 -0.04
CA THR A 74 9.35 -22.16 1.22
C THR A 74 8.92 -20.99 2.08
N GLN A 75 8.08 -21.27 3.08
CA GLN A 75 7.66 -20.29 4.08
C GLN A 75 8.87 -19.65 4.78
N GLU A 76 9.84 -20.49 5.20
CA GLU A 76 11.03 -20.04 5.93
C GLU A 76 11.92 -19.14 5.07
N GLU A 77 12.18 -19.53 3.82
CA GLU A 77 12.98 -18.71 2.90
C GLU A 77 12.33 -17.35 2.64
N LEU A 78 11.01 -17.30 2.47
CA LEU A 78 10.31 -16.03 2.28
C LEU A 78 10.34 -15.16 3.55
N VAL A 79 10.18 -15.76 4.74
CA VAL A 79 10.32 -15.03 6.01
C VAL A 79 11.73 -14.44 6.13
N ASN A 80 12.77 -15.23 5.91
CA ASN A 80 14.15 -14.79 5.98
C ASN A 80 14.44 -13.67 4.98
N PHE A 81 13.86 -13.78 3.77
CA PHE A 81 13.95 -12.74 2.77
C PHE A 81 13.29 -11.42 3.24
N ILE A 82 12.07 -11.47 3.76
CA ILE A 82 11.38 -10.29 4.31
C ILE A 82 12.16 -9.68 5.48
N GLU A 83 12.70 -10.50 6.37
CA GLU A 83 13.53 -10.05 7.49
C GLU A 83 14.80 -9.33 6.99
N SER A 84 15.43 -9.80 5.91
CA SER A 84 16.55 -9.10 5.28
C SER A 84 16.18 -7.70 4.75
N LEU A 85 14.99 -7.56 4.14
CA LEU A 85 14.50 -6.25 3.66
C LEU A 85 14.15 -5.31 4.83
N ASN A 86 13.66 -5.84 5.94
CA ASN A 86 13.42 -5.05 7.15
C ASN A 86 14.71 -4.43 7.70
N GLN A 87 15.82 -5.17 7.64
CA GLN A 87 17.12 -4.72 8.15
C GLN A 87 17.86 -3.76 7.22
N ASP A 88 17.56 -3.79 5.91
CA ASP A 88 18.20 -2.88 4.95
C ASP A 88 17.77 -1.43 5.17
N LYS A 89 18.67 -0.60 5.71
CA LYS A 89 18.42 0.83 5.98
C LYS A 89 18.14 1.66 4.75
N LYS A 90 18.49 1.18 3.54
CA LYS A 90 18.17 1.87 2.29
C LYS A 90 16.70 1.72 1.92
N ILE A 91 16.07 0.61 2.30
CA ILE A 91 14.66 0.34 1.99
C ILE A 91 13.76 1.04 3.00
N THR A 92 12.89 1.90 2.52
CA THR A 92 11.94 2.66 3.35
C THR A 92 10.51 2.16 3.26
N GLY A 93 10.19 1.37 2.24
CA GLY A 93 8.90 0.70 2.13
C GLY A 93 9.01 -0.65 1.43
N ILE A 94 8.16 -1.58 1.84
CA ILE A 94 8.06 -2.94 1.31
C ILE A 94 6.62 -3.18 0.86
N ILE A 95 6.48 -3.59 -0.39
CA ILE A 95 5.19 -4.03 -0.96
C ILE A 95 5.25 -5.55 -1.07
N LEU A 96 4.37 -6.26 -0.35
CA LEU A 96 4.20 -7.70 -0.53
C LEU A 96 3.08 -7.93 -1.55
N GLN A 97 3.43 -8.30 -2.77
CA GLN A 97 2.45 -8.50 -3.82
C GLN A 97 1.59 -9.74 -3.52
N MET A 98 0.29 -9.53 -3.45
CA MET A 98 -0.72 -10.58 -3.26
C MET A 98 -1.42 -10.95 -4.58
N PRO A 99 -2.00 -12.17 -4.70
CA PRO A 99 -1.94 -13.26 -3.72
C PRO A 99 -0.59 -13.99 -3.74
N LEU A 100 -0.20 -14.54 -2.60
CA LEU A 100 0.90 -15.51 -2.52
C LEU A 100 0.43 -16.89 -3.00
N PRO A 101 1.35 -17.77 -3.45
CA PRO A 101 1.06 -19.19 -3.65
C PRO A 101 0.34 -19.84 -2.45
N SER A 102 -0.55 -20.80 -2.73
CA SER A 102 -1.46 -21.37 -1.74
C SER A 102 -0.78 -22.18 -0.62
N HIS A 103 0.44 -22.66 -0.84
CA HIS A 103 1.22 -23.36 0.18
C HIS A 103 1.86 -22.42 1.21
N LEU A 104 1.81 -21.10 0.99
CA LEU A 104 2.35 -20.08 1.89
C LEU A 104 1.27 -19.48 2.78
N ASN A 105 1.59 -19.31 4.05
CA ASN A 105 0.73 -18.60 4.98
C ASN A 105 1.01 -17.10 4.94
N ALA A 106 0.18 -16.37 4.19
CA ALA A 106 0.32 -14.93 4.01
C ALA A 106 0.28 -14.16 5.33
N ARG A 107 -0.58 -14.55 6.29
CA ARG A 107 -0.69 -13.86 7.58
C ARG A 107 0.60 -13.95 8.38
N GLN A 108 1.28 -15.10 8.36
CA GLN A 108 2.57 -15.28 9.01
C GLN A 108 3.65 -14.41 8.35
N ILE A 109 3.68 -14.30 7.01
CA ILE A 109 4.62 -13.41 6.31
C ILE A 109 4.33 -11.94 6.64
N GLN A 110 3.07 -11.53 6.63
CA GLN A 110 2.68 -10.15 6.88
C GLN A 110 3.04 -9.68 8.30
N VAL A 111 2.99 -10.58 9.31
CA VAL A 111 3.44 -10.27 10.69
C VAL A 111 4.96 -10.09 10.78
N LYS A 112 5.70 -10.63 9.81
CA LYS A 112 7.15 -10.48 9.74
C LYS A 112 7.59 -9.20 9.04
N LEU A 113 6.71 -8.51 8.30
CA LEU A 113 7.01 -7.19 7.76
C LEU A 113 7.20 -6.19 8.90
N SER A 114 8.23 -5.35 8.82
CA SER A 114 8.36 -4.23 9.75
C SER A 114 7.14 -3.31 9.61
N PRO A 115 6.42 -2.99 10.70
CA PRO A 115 5.30 -2.05 10.63
C PRO A 115 5.70 -0.67 10.10
N LEU A 116 6.98 -0.29 10.27
CA LEU A 116 7.52 0.98 9.80
C LEU A 116 7.78 1.00 8.28
N LYS A 117 7.89 -0.17 7.64
CA LYS A 117 8.10 -0.30 6.19
C LYS A 117 6.87 -0.85 5.47
N ASP A 118 5.78 -1.13 6.19
CA ASP A 118 4.54 -1.68 5.64
C ASP A 118 3.71 -0.56 5.00
N VAL A 119 3.97 -0.30 3.71
CA VAL A 119 3.29 0.74 2.93
C VAL A 119 1.90 0.30 2.45
N GLU A 120 1.57 -0.98 2.56
CA GLU A 120 0.26 -1.54 2.20
C GLU A 120 -0.68 -1.60 3.42
N SER A 121 -0.18 -1.29 4.62
CA SER A 121 -0.91 -1.39 5.90
C SER A 121 -1.53 -2.78 6.15
N ILE A 122 -0.80 -3.84 5.82
CA ILE A 122 -1.25 -5.24 5.99
C ILE A 122 -0.72 -5.88 7.28
N HIS A 123 0.25 -5.26 7.96
CA HIS A 123 0.73 -5.69 9.26
C HIS A 123 -0.35 -5.46 10.33
N PRO A 124 -0.58 -6.37 11.31
CA PRO A 124 -1.70 -6.23 12.24
C PRO A 124 -1.60 -4.97 13.10
N LEU A 125 -0.38 -4.54 13.43
CA LEU A 125 -0.14 -3.27 14.14
C LEU A 125 -0.69 -2.07 13.35
N ASN A 126 -0.44 -1.99 12.04
CA ASN A 126 -0.95 -0.89 11.22
C ASN A 126 -2.46 -0.98 11.03
N MET A 127 -3.00 -2.20 10.86
CA MET A 127 -4.46 -2.41 10.87
C MET A 127 -5.09 -2.02 12.21
N GLY A 128 -4.44 -2.30 13.34
CA GLY A 128 -4.87 -1.89 14.67
C GLY A 128 -4.89 -0.38 14.86
N ARG A 129 -3.91 0.33 14.29
CA ARG A 129 -3.90 1.80 14.27
C ARG A 129 -5.08 2.41 13.51
N ILE A 130 -5.58 1.73 12.48
CA ILE A 130 -6.80 2.16 11.78
C ILE A 130 -8.00 2.09 12.72
N ILE A 131 -8.10 1.04 13.53
CA ILE A 131 -9.16 0.89 14.54
C ILE A 131 -9.10 2.01 15.59
N TYR A 132 -7.89 2.41 16.01
CA TYR A 132 -7.71 3.51 16.97
C TYR A 132 -7.83 4.91 16.34
N GLY A 133 -7.88 5.01 15.01
CA GLY A 133 -7.92 6.29 14.29
C GLY A 133 -6.61 7.09 14.32
N ASP A 134 -5.48 6.47 14.64
CA ASP A 134 -4.15 7.11 14.71
C ASP A 134 -3.20 6.65 13.59
N ASN A 135 -3.75 5.95 12.59
CA ASN A 135 -3.00 5.44 11.46
C ASN A 135 -2.32 6.56 10.65
N LYS A 136 -1.09 6.30 10.22
CA LYS A 136 -0.32 7.18 9.32
C LYS A 136 -0.38 6.75 7.86
N ILE A 137 -0.67 5.47 7.65
CA ILE A 137 -0.83 4.83 6.35
C ILE A 137 -2.15 4.06 6.42
N SER A 138 -2.82 3.94 5.29
CA SER A 138 -4.02 3.11 5.12
C SER A 138 -3.81 2.16 3.94
N PRO A 139 -4.55 1.03 3.88
CA PRO A 139 -4.54 0.18 2.70
C PRO A 139 -4.86 1.01 1.44
N PRO A 140 -4.02 0.96 0.39
CA PRO A 140 -4.06 1.95 -0.69
C PRO A 140 -5.42 2.12 -1.35
N THR A 141 -6.13 1.02 -1.60
CA THR A 141 -7.46 1.05 -2.22
C THR A 141 -8.51 1.67 -1.29
N ALA A 142 -8.54 1.27 -0.02
CA ALA A 142 -9.47 1.84 0.95
C ALA A 142 -9.20 3.34 1.18
N GLY A 143 -7.93 3.71 1.31
CA GLY A 143 -7.51 5.11 1.41
C GLY A 143 -7.91 5.94 0.17
N ALA A 144 -7.75 5.39 -1.03
CA ALA A 144 -8.16 6.07 -2.27
C ALA A 144 -9.68 6.33 -2.34
N VAL A 145 -10.51 5.40 -1.86
CA VAL A 145 -11.96 5.61 -1.78
C VAL A 145 -12.29 6.75 -0.81
N VAL A 146 -11.67 6.76 0.37
CA VAL A 146 -11.85 7.83 1.36
C VAL A 146 -11.43 9.19 0.78
N GLU A 147 -10.32 9.23 0.04
CA GLU A 147 -9.83 10.47 -0.58
C GLU A 147 -10.77 10.96 -1.71
N LEU A 148 -11.31 10.04 -2.51
CA LEU A 148 -12.35 10.36 -3.50
C LEU A 148 -13.60 10.94 -2.83
N LEU A 149 -14.06 10.35 -1.73
CA LEU A 149 -15.21 10.86 -0.98
C LEU A 149 -14.93 12.25 -0.38
N LYS A 150 -13.76 12.45 0.22
CA LYS A 150 -13.34 13.76 0.75
C LYS A 150 -13.26 14.83 -0.34
N SER A 151 -12.84 14.46 -1.56
CA SER A 151 -12.77 15.38 -2.70
C SER A 151 -14.14 15.97 -3.10
N THR A 152 -15.25 15.39 -2.64
CA THR A 152 -16.60 15.91 -2.88
C THR A 152 -16.94 17.13 -2.02
N GLY A 153 -16.17 17.39 -0.96
CA GLY A 153 -16.46 18.44 0.03
C GLY A 153 -17.63 18.11 0.95
N GLN A 154 -18.18 16.89 0.89
CA GLN A 154 -19.26 16.44 1.76
C GLN A 154 -18.72 16.06 3.13
N ASP A 155 -19.40 16.49 4.19
CA ASP A 155 -19.16 15.96 5.53
C ASP A 155 -19.76 14.55 5.63
N LEU A 156 -18.93 13.55 5.87
CA LEU A 156 -19.36 12.15 5.96
C LEU A 156 -19.92 11.80 7.35
N LYS A 157 -19.72 12.65 8.36
CA LYS A 157 -20.12 12.37 9.73
C LYS A 157 -21.63 12.16 9.84
N GLY A 158 -22.02 11.03 10.45
CA GLY A 158 -23.43 10.67 10.67
C GLY A 158 -24.17 10.15 9.45
N LYS A 159 -23.49 10.00 8.30
CA LYS A 159 -24.09 9.36 7.11
C LYS A 159 -24.05 7.85 7.23
N GLU A 160 -25.08 7.20 6.69
CA GLU A 160 -25.10 5.75 6.53
C GLU A 160 -24.22 5.35 5.34
N THR A 161 -23.31 4.39 5.57
CA THR A 161 -22.43 3.83 4.54
C THR A 161 -22.61 2.32 4.47
N VAL A 162 -22.78 1.79 3.26
CA VAL A 162 -22.88 0.36 3.00
C VAL A 162 -21.64 -0.10 2.24
N ILE A 163 -20.92 -1.08 2.81
CA ILE A 163 -19.76 -1.71 2.18
C ILE A 163 -20.15 -3.12 1.73
N VAL A 164 -20.08 -3.39 0.42
CA VAL A 164 -20.34 -4.72 -0.13
C VAL A 164 -19.02 -5.44 -0.34
N GLY A 165 -18.70 -6.35 0.59
CA GLY A 165 -17.46 -7.15 0.59
C GLY A 165 -16.64 -6.94 1.87
N HIS A 166 -15.93 -7.98 2.31
CA HIS A 166 -15.26 -8.02 3.61
C HIS A 166 -13.78 -8.46 3.53
N SER A 167 -13.11 -8.18 2.41
CA SER A 167 -11.69 -8.51 2.25
C SER A 167 -10.84 -7.77 3.28
N GLU A 168 -9.73 -8.38 3.67
CA GLU A 168 -8.82 -7.81 4.69
C GLU A 168 -8.09 -6.56 4.21
N ILE A 169 -7.95 -6.39 2.90
CA ILE A 169 -7.19 -5.30 2.28
C ILE A 169 -8.05 -4.18 1.70
N VAL A 170 -9.37 -4.38 1.56
CA VAL A 170 -10.29 -3.34 1.05
C VAL A 170 -11.52 -3.18 1.93
N GLY A 171 -12.38 -4.20 2.02
CA GLY A 171 -13.72 -4.06 2.63
C GLY A 171 -13.67 -3.71 4.12
N LYS A 172 -12.95 -4.52 4.91
CA LYS A 172 -12.79 -4.29 6.35
C LYS A 172 -12.07 -2.96 6.68
N PRO A 173 -10.92 -2.62 6.07
CA PRO A 173 -10.28 -1.34 6.37
C PRO A 173 -11.13 -0.15 5.92
N LEU A 174 -11.83 -0.23 4.77
CA LEU A 174 -12.71 0.84 4.33
C LEU A 174 -13.87 1.07 5.30
N SER A 175 -14.47 0.01 5.85
CA SER A 175 -15.53 0.17 6.84
C SER A 175 -15.02 0.84 8.12
N LEU A 176 -13.78 0.55 8.53
CA LEU A 176 -13.18 1.18 9.71
C LEU A 176 -12.80 2.64 9.46
N LEU A 177 -12.31 2.99 8.27
CA LEU A 177 -11.95 4.37 7.92
C LEU A 177 -13.16 5.31 7.77
N LEU A 178 -14.36 4.75 7.59
CA LEU A 178 -15.62 5.48 7.44
C LEU A 178 -16.51 5.42 8.68
N LEU A 179 -16.06 4.74 9.74
CA LEU A 179 -16.74 4.63 11.03
C LEU A 179 -16.52 5.91 11.86
#